data_AF-A0A7Y1ZH04-F1
#
_entry.id   AF-A0A7Y1ZH04-F1
#
_cell.length_a   1.000
_cell.length_b   1.000
_cell.length_c   1.000
_cell.angle_alpha   90.00
_cell.angle_beta   90.00
_cell.angle_gamma   90.00
#
_symmetry.space_group_name_H-M   'P 1'
#
loop_
_entity.id
_entity.type
_entity.pdbx_description
1 polymer ?
#
loop_
_entity_poly.entity_id
_entity_poly.type
_entity_poly.pdbx_seq_one_letter_code
_entity_poly.pdbx_strand_id
1 'polypeptide(L)' 'VDEALTGRLRWIATEPAFTPYYALNASDRARLVYVAEFDLEDVHDLPTGVPAQVLLGDD' A
#
# COMPACT_ATOMS: atom_id res chain seq x y z
N VAL A 1 -9.99 -11.41 -8.44
CA VAL A 1 -9.85 -12.37 -7.32
C VAL A 1 -10.38 -11.60 -6.12
N ASP A 2 -11.51 -12.02 -5.56
CA ASP A 2 -12.16 -11.34 -4.41
C ASP A 2 -11.81 -12.01 -3.07
N GLU A 3 -10.75 -12.83 -3.08
CA GLU A 3 -10.24 -13.51 -1.90
C GLU A 3 -9.15 -12.65 -1.27
N ALA A 4 -9.26 -12.43 0.05
CA ALA A 4 -8.23 -11.72 0.80
C ALA A 4 -6.97 -12.58 0.90
N LEU A 5 -5.83 -12.00 0.53
CA LEU A 5 -4.52 -12.64 0.63
C LEU A 5 -3.82 -12.18 1.90
N THR A 6 -3.10 -13.09 2.55
CA THR A 6 -2.25 -12.74 3.68
C THR A 6 -0.90 -12.27 3.18
N GLY A 7 -0.40 -11.17 3.74
CA GLY A 7 0.90 -10.63 3.41
C GLY A 7 1.65 -10.19 4.67
N ARG A 8 2.97 -10.29 4.59
CA ARG A 8 3.88 -9.84 5.64
C ARG A 8 4.56 -8.55 5.20
N LEU A 9 4.58 -7.53 6.07
CA LEU A 9 5.37 -6.33 5.83
C LEU A 9 6.86 -6.70 5.77
N ARG A 10 7.48 -6.53 4.61
CA ARG A 10 8.92 -6.76 4.40
C ARG A 10 9.72 -5.51 4.70
N TRP A 11 9.21 -4.35 4.30
CA TRP A 11 9.91 -3.09 4.42
C TRP A 11 8.94 -1.92 4.43
N ILE A 12 9.29 -0.86 5.15
CA ILE A 12 8.60 0.43 5.12
C ILE A 12 9.64 1.54 5.01
N ALA A 13 9.34 2.54 4.19
CA ALA A 13 10.18 3.72 4.04
C ALA A 13 10.36 4.42 5.40
N THR A 14 11.61 4.79 5.70
CA THR A 14 11.94 5.58 6.90
C THR A 14 11.63 7.06 6.71
N GLU A 15 11.56 7.51 5.47
CA GLU A 15 11.27 8.90 5.08
C GLU A 15 9.97 8.96 4.25
N PRO A 16 9.17 10.02 4.42
CA PRO A 16 7.93 10.18 3.66
C PRO A 16 8.21 10.50 2.19
N ALA A 17 7.45 9.88 1.29
CA ALA A 17 7.48 10.17 -0.13
C ALA A 17 6.47 11.27 -0.49
N PHE A 18 6.86 12.16 -1.40
CA PHE A 18 5.92 13.10 -2.00
C PHE A 18 5.07 12.37 -3.04
N THR A 19 3.77 12.24 -2.78
CA THR A 19 2.80 11.81 -3.80
C THR A 19 2.25 13.05 -4.51
N PRO A 20 2.50 13.26 -5.81
CA PRO A 20 1.98 14.40 -6.54
C PRO A 20 0.47 14.26 -6.77
N TYR A 21 -0.33 14.53 -5.73
CA TYR A 21 -1.75 14.77 -5.91
C TYR A 21 -1.93 16.18 -6.46
N TYR A 22 -1.98 16.27 -7.79
CA TYR A 22 -2.08 17.52 -8.55
C TYR A 22 -3.46 18.20 -8.42
N ALA A 23 -4.40 17.61 -7.68
CA ALA A 23 -5.72 18.17 -7.43
C ALA A 23 -6.16 17.85 -6.00
N LEU A 24 -5.99 18.80 -5.07
CA LEU A 24 -6.92 19.19 -3.99
C LEU A 24 -6.18 20.05 -2.94
N ASN A 25 -6.80 21.19 -2.63
CA ASN A 25 -6.94 21.94 -1.36
C ASN A 25 -5.75 21.95 -0.39
N ALA A 26 -5.42 23.13 0.15
CA ALA A 26 -4.30 23.38 1.07
C ALA A 26 -4.18 22.40 2.27
N SER A 27 -5.27 21.74 2.67
CA SER A 27 -5.34 20.80 3.79
C SER A 27 -4.52 19.51 3.58
N ASP A 28 -4.36 19.03 2.34
CA ASP A 28 -3.72 17.72 2.11
C ASP A 28 -2.21 17.81 1.85
N ARG A 29 -1.63 19.02 1.74
CA ARG A 29 -0.18 19.22 1.51
C ARG A 29 0.72 18.70 2.63
N ALA A 30 0.19 18.55 3.84
CA ALA A 30 0.97 18.14 5.01
C ALA A 30 0.86 16.64 5.32
N ARG A 31 0.11 15.86 4.53
CA ARG A 31 -0.03 14.42 4.79
C ARG A 31 1.26 13.71 4.42
N LEU A 32 1.84 13.03 5.41
CA LEU A 32 2.98 12.16 5.19
C LEU A 32 2.49 10.86 4.55
N VAL A 33 3.15 10.45 3.47
CA VAL A 33 2.89 9.19 2.80
C VAL A 33 4.15 8.34 2.87
N TYR A 34 4.03 7.10 3.28
CA TYR A 34 5.15 6.16 3.38
C TYR A 34 4.90 4.98 2.45
N VAL A 35 5.92 4.62 1.68
CA VAL A 35 5.88 3.42 0.83
C VAL A 35 6.11 2.20 1.72
N ALA A 36 5.30 1.18 1.55
CA ALA A 36 5.44 -0.10 2.21
C ALA A 36 5.45 -1.23 1.18
N GLU A 37 6.32 -2.21 1.41
CA GLU A 37 6.42 -3.41 0.59
C GLU A 37 6.00 -4.63 1.42
N PHE A 38 5.15 -5.46 0.82
CA PHE A 38 4.63 -6.67 1.44
C PHE A 38 5.03 -7.88 0.60
N ASP A 39 5.44 -8.95 1.29
CA ASP A 39 5.58 -10.27 0.68
C ASP A 39 4.26 -11.02 0.90
N LEU A 40 3.68 -11.55 -0.17
CA LEU A 40 2.47 -12.35 -0.11
C LEU A 40 2.84 -13.80 0.20
N GLU A 41 2.13 -14.43 1.14
CA GLU A 41 2.34 -15.83 1.54
C GLU A 41 1.40 -16.75 0.73
N ASP A 42 1.88 -17.94 0.34
CA ASP A 42 1.11 -18.98 -0.36
C ASP A 42 0.45 -18.58 -1.70
N VAL A 43 1.07 -17.65 -2.45
CA VAL A 43 0.57 -17.19 -3.75
C VAL A 43 1.44 -17.71 -4.89
N HIS A 44 0.88 -18.57 -5.75
CA HIS A 44 1.61 -19.17 -6.89
C HIS A 44 1.17 -18.64 -8.27
N ASP A 45 -0.10 -18.26 -8.43
CA ASP A 45 -0.69 -17.96 -9.74
C ASP A 45 -1.13 -16.49 -9.90
N LEU A 46 -0.63 -15.57 -9.07
CA LEU A 46 -1.01 -14.16 -9.15
C LEU A 46 -0.19 -13.42 -10.22
N PRO A 47 -0.83 -12.85 -11.25
CA PRO A 47 -0.12 -12.05 -12.25
C PRO A 47 0.41 -10.74 -11.66
N THR A 48 1.56 -10.29 -12.18
CA THR A 48 2.09 -8.96 -11.86
C THR A 48 1.18 -7.87 -12.40
N GLY A 49 1.04 -6.76 -11.65
CA GLY A 49 0.31 -5.58 -12.08
C GLY A 49 -1.20 -5.61 -11.80
N VAL A 50 -1.68 -6.63 -11.09
CA VAL A 50 -3.07 -6.67 -10.60
C VAL A 50 -3.24 -5.57 -9.53
N PRO A 51 -4.23 -4.67 -9.69
CA PRO A 51 -4.56 -3.69 -8.66
C PRO A 51 -4.93 -4.39 -7.35
N ALA A 52 -4.42 -3.87 -6.24
CA ALA A 52 -4.67 -4.43 -4.91
C ALA A 52 -4.98 -3.30 -3.91
N GLN A 53 -5.65 -3.68 -2.82
CA GLN A 53 -5.92 -2.81 -1.68
C GLN A 53 -5.53 -3.55 -0.41
N VAL A 54 -4.95 -2.83 0.54
CA VAL A 54 -4.67 -3.35 1.88
C VAL A 54 -5.92 -3.20 2.73
N LEU A 55 -6.32 -4.31 3.36
CA LEU A 55 -7.32 -4.31 4.43
C LEU A 55 -6.57 -4.19 5.76
N LEU A 56 -6.81 -3.10 6.49
CA LEU A 56 -6.31 -2.96 7.86
C LEU A 56 -7.26 -3.76 8.77
N GLY A 57 -6.71 -4.64 9.61
CA GLY A 57 -7.50 -5.29 10.65
C GLY A 57 -7.98 -4.24 11.65
N ASP A 58 -9.21 -4.41 12.15
CA ASP A 58 -9.68 -3.67 13.32
C ASP A 58 -8.94 -4.21 14.56
N ASP A 59 -8.33 -3.32 15.35
CA ASP A 59 -7.76 -3.65 16.68
C ASP A 59 -8.86 -3.86 17.73
#